data_AF-A0A5D3C996-F1
#
_entry.id   AF-A0A5D3C996-F1
#
_cell.length_a   1.000
_cell.length_b   1.000
_cell.length_c   1.000
_cell.angle_alpha   90.00
_cell.angle_beta   90.00
_cell.angle_gamma   90.00
#
_symmetry.space_group_name_H-M   'P 1'
#
loop_
_entity.id
_entity.type
_entity.pdbx_description
1 polymer ?
#
loop_
_entity_poly.entity_id
_entity_poly.type
_entity_poly.pdbx_seq_one_letter_code
_entity_poly.pdbx_strand_id
1 'polypeptide(L)'
;MKAQTPRRRGRGTFSYNKHELYSDKLSDSSTTNDTNEEDASRMLEGRRELKSAQYGTQHVLVLADFPPSTKTIDLERLLGNFMNSGVVIRWVNDTVALAVFQTPSTALEVLNHVRCPFTLRQLDENDTLLSSIPQRDLVPPKQRPKTSARTAQRLIAQGMGLKLPHSTTSFGSKELRKQEEDRRNRIVSRQKLRDEAWGDDDPS
;
A
#
# COMPACT_ATOMS: atom_id res chain seq x y z
N MET A 1 3.90 -41.02 -40.42
CA MET A 1 4.26 -39.61 -40.16
C MET A 1 4.47 -39.44 -38.65
N LYS A 2 5.71 -39.23 -38.19
CA LYS A 2 6.03 -39.09 -36.75
C LYS A 2 6.09 -37.60 -36.40
N ALA A 3 5.26 -37.17 -35.44
CA ALA A 3 5.13 -35.80 -35.00
C ALA A 3 6.36 -35.33 -34.20
N GLN A 4 6.84 -34.13 -34.52
CA GLN A 4 8.02 -33.50 -33.92
C GLN A 4 7.59 -32.65 -32.71
N THR A 5 8.01 -33.04 -31.51
CA THR A 5 7.73 -32.29 -30.27
C THR A 5 8.62 -31.04 -30.16
N PRO A 6 8.11 -29.89 -29.67
CA PRO A 6 8.89 -28.67 -29.57
C PRO A 6 9.95 -28.77 -28.48
N ARG A 7 11.21 -28.53 -28.84
CA ARG A 7 12.35 -28.56 -27.93
C ARG A 7 12.27 -27.42 -26.91
N ARG A 8 12.15 -27.76 -25.63
CA ARG A 8 12.41 -26.84 -24.51
C ARG A 8 13.91 -26.54 -24.48
N ARG A 9 14.31 -25.31 -24.82
CA ARG A 9 15.66 -24.81 -24.52
C ARG A 9 15.80 -24.68 -23.01
N GLY A 10 16.71 -25.46 -22.42
CA GLY A 10 17.09 -25.33 -21.02
C GLY A 10 17.76 -23.99 -20.74
N ARG A 11 17.50 -23.43 -19.55
CA ARG A 11 18.21 -22.28 -19.00
C ARG A 11 19.69 -22.63 -18.83
N GLY A 12 20.57 -21.75 -19.30
CA GLY A 12 22.01 -21.93 -19.24
C GLY A 12 22.49 -22.27 -17.82
N THR A 13 23.50 -23.14 -17.76
CA THR A 13 24.20 -23.49 -16.54
C THR A 13 25.02 -22.28 -16.08
N PHE A 14 24.63 -21.65 -14.98
CA PHE A 14 25.41 -20.58 -14.38
C PHE A 14 26.56 -21.21 -13.59
N SER A 15 27.76 -21.22 -14.15
CA SER A 15 28.99 -21.61 -13.46
C SER A 15 29.53 -20.41 -12.68
N TYR A 16 29.64 -20.55 -11.36
CA TYR A 16 30.38 -19.58 -10.54
C TYR A 16 31.88 -19.77 -10.76
N ASN A 17 32.55 -18.74 -11.28
CA ASN A 17 34.00 -18.67 -11.21
C ASN A 17 34.37 -18.24 -9.79
N LYS A 18 34.90 -19.18 -8.98
CA LYS A 18 35.41 -18.91 -7.64
C LYS A 18 36.82 -18.35 -7.75
N HIS A 19 36.92 -17.05 -7.96
CA HIS A 19 38.10 -16.31 -7.52
C HIS A 19 37.66 -15.18 -6.59
N GLU A 20 37.97 -15.40 -5.32
CA GLU A 20 38.46 -14.39 -4.36
C GLU A 20 37.87 -12.99 -4.49
N LEU A 21 36.72 -12.78 -3.88
CA LEU A 21 36.30 -11.46 -3.41
C LEU A 21 35.85 -11.58 -1.95
N TYR A 22 36.79 -11.93 -1.10
CA TYR A 22 36.75 -11.61 0.32
C TYR A 22 38.05 -10.86 0.63
N SER A 23 37.96 -9.53 0.60
CA SER A 23 38.96 -8.66 1.20
C SER A 23 38.22 -7.79 2.20
N ASP A 24 38.29 -8.21 3.46
CA ASP A 24 37.93 -7.39 4.62
C ASP A 24 38.87 -6.20 4.68
N LYS A 25 38.41 -5.03 4.24
CA LYS A 25 38.90 -3.74 4.69
C LYS A 25 37.72 -2.79 4.87
N LEU A 26 37.31 -2.64 6.12
CA LEU A 26 36.58 -1.48 6.60
C LEU A 26 37.42 -0.23 6.33
N SER A 27 36.90 0.66 5.46
CA SER A 27 37.27 2.07 5.45
C SER A 27 36.02 2.89 5.15
N ASP A 28 35.66 3.68 6.15
CA ASP A 28 34.58 4.65 6.19
C ASP A 28 34.78 5.75 5.13
N SER A 29 33.89 5.83 4.14
CA SER A 29 33.62 7.05 3.36
C SER A 29 32.42 6.87 2.44
N SER A 30 31.35 7.61 2.75
CA SER A 30 30.30 8.18 1.89
C SER A 30 29.84 7.48 0.60
N THR A 31 28.51 7.54 0.46
CA THR A 31 27.70 7.75 -0.76
C THR A 31 27.35 6.56 -1.68
N THR A 32 26.03 6.32 -1.71
CA THR A 32 25.14 6.24 -2.90
C THR A 32 24.67 4.88 -3.41
N ASN A 33 23.32 4.83 -3.56
CA ASN A 33 22.48 4.00 -4.45
C ASN A 33 22.29 2.54 -3.97
N ASP A 34 21.10 1.92 -3.96
CA ASP A 34 19.94 2.04 -4.83
C ASP A 34 18.62 1.79 -4.06
N THR A 35 17.59 2.52 -4.48
CA THR A 35 16.23 2.57 -3.92
C THR A 35 15.54 1.20 -3.91
N ASN A 36 15.34 0.68 -2.71
CA ASN A 36 14.57 -0.52 -2.43
C ASN A 36 13.10 -0.11 -2.21
N GLU A 37 12.29 -0.08 -3.29
CA GLU A 37 10.87 0.32 -3.27
C GLU A 37 9.98 -0.61 -2.41
N GLU A 38 10.49 -1.78 -2.00
CA GLU A 38 9.79 -2.68 -1.08
C GLU A 38 10.02 -2.34 0.41
N ASP A 39 11.10 -1.62 0.73
CA ASP A 39 11.47 -1.27 2.11
C ASP A 39 10.70 -0.04 2.61
N ALA A 40 10.42 0.92 1.72
CA ALA A 40 9.56 2.05 2.03
C ALA A 40 8.14 1.60 2.40
N SER A 41 7.63 0.55 1.74
CA SER A 41 6.30 0.01 1.98
C SER A 41 6.22 -0.66 3.35
N ARG A 42 7.19 -1.51 3.71
CA ARG A 42 7.25 -2.16 5.04
C ARG A 42 7.52 -1.16 6.16
N MET A 43 8.33 -0.14 5.94
CA MET A 43 8.56 0.93 6.91
C MET A 43 7.33 1.83 7.12
N LEU A 44 6.57 2.13 6.06
CA LEU A 44 5.33 2.94 6.16
C LEU A 44 4.19 2.13 6.80
N GLU A 45 4.10 0.82 6.53
CA GLU A 45 3.16 -0.10 7.18
C GLU A 45 3.51 -0.29 8.67
N GLY A 46 4.78 -0.59 9.00
CA GLY A 46 5.25 -0.74 10.37
C GLY A 46 5.14 0.55 11.19
N ARG A 47 5.39 1.71 10.58
CA ARG A 47 5.14 3.02 11.21
C ARG A 47 3.65 3.28 11.45
N ARG A 48 2.74 2.74 10.62
CA ARG A 48 1.27 2.88 10.81
C ARG A 48 0.74 1.90 11.86
N GLU A 49 1.27 0.68 11.92
CA GLU A 49 0.89 -0.33 12.92
C GLU A 49 1.37 -0.01 14.33
N LEU A 50 2.58 0.56 14.47
CA LEU A 50 3.09 1.06 15.75
C LEU A 50 2.27 2.26 16.28
N LYS A 51 1.64 3.02 15.38
CA LYS A 51 0.82 4.19 15.73
C LYS A 51 -0.56 3.81 16.25
N SER A 52 -1.18 2.72 15.78
CA SER A 52 -2.49 2.29 16.29
C SER A 52 -2.49 1.95 17.78
N ALA A 53 -1.36 1.55 18.35
CA ALA A 53 -1.21 1.34 19.80
C ALA A 53 -0.94 2.64 20.59
N GLN A 54 -0.57 3.73 19.91
CA GLN A 54 -0.22 5.01 20.57
C GLN A 54 -1.43 5.92 20.78
N TYR A 55 -2.56 5.67 20.10
CA TYR A 55 -3.69 6.61 20.08
C TYR A 55 -4.77 6.35 21.15
N GLY A 56 -4.60 5.33 22.01
CA GLY A 56 -5.52 5.07 23.13
C GLY A 56 -6.97 4.90 22.65
N THR A 57 -7.92 5.60 23.28
CA THR A 57 -9.33 5.68 22.86
C THR A 57 -9.64 6.92 22.03
N GLN A 58 -8.66 7.80 21.80
CA GLN A 58 -8.88 9.13 21.24
C GLN A 58 -9.30 9.10 19.76
N HIS A 59 -9.01 8.01 19.05
CA HIS A 59 -9.45 7.80 17.68
C HIS A 59 -10.86 7.22 17.56
N VAL A 60 -11.61 7.06 18.66
CA VAL A 60 -12.97 6.53 18.65
C VAL A 60 -13.96 7.59 19.12
N LEU A 61 -15.00 7.82 18.33
CA LEU A 61 -16.15 8.64 18.72
C LEU A 61 -17.35 7.75 19.00
N VAL A 62 -18.05 8.05 20.08
CA VAL A 62 -19.33 7.46 20.45
C VAL A 62 -20.44 8.33 19.89
N LEU A 63 -21.33 7.72 19.12
CA LEU A 63 -22.61 8.29 18.71
C LEU A 63 -23.68 7.64 19.59
N ALA A 64 -24.36 8.42 20.40
CA ALA A 64 -25.39 7.96 21.33
C ALA A 64 -26.66 8.81 21.20
N ASP A 65 -27.77 8.32 21.74
CA ASP A 65 -29.07 9.02 21.83
C ASP A 65 -29.77 9.25 20.48
N PHE A 66 -29.44 8.46 19.46
CA PHE A 66 -30.17 8.51 18.20
C PHE A 66 -31.38 7.54 18.21
N PRO A 67 -32.43 7.81 17.40
CA PRO A 67 -33.60 6.94 17.32
C PRO A 67 -33.24 5.51 16.87
N PRO A 68 -33.90 4.46 17.40
CA PRO A 68 -33.64 3.07 17.00
C PRO A 68 -34.04 2.78 15.53
N SER A 69 -34.76 3.71 14.89
CA SER A 69 -35.05 3.66 13.45
C SER A 69 -33.87 4.06 12.56
N THR A 70 -32.80 4.62 13.14
CA THR A 70 -31.63 5.07 12.39
C THR A 70 -30.88 3.88 11.80
N LYS A 71 -30.36 4.08 10.59
CA LYS A 71 -29.58 3.06 9.89
C LYS A 71 -28.13 3.51 9.76
N THR A 72 -27.24 2.56 9.49
CA THR A 72 -25.83 2.84 9.20
C THR A 72 -25.69 3.89 8.08
N ILE A 73 -26.58 3.87 7.09
CA ILE A 73 -26.60 4.84 5.98
C ILE A 73 -26.77 6.28 6.47
N ASP A 74 -27.57 6.51 7.52
CA ASP A 74 -27.79 7.85 8.06
C ASP A 74 -26.54 8.35 8.79
N LEU A 75 -25.85 7.46 9.51
CA LEU A 75 -24.58 7.74 10.16
C LEU A 75 -23.46 7.97 9.13
N GLU A 76 -23.42 7.19 8.05
CA GLU A 76 -22.48 7.38 6.94
C GLU A 76 -22.70 8.71 6.22
N ARG A 77 -23.96 9.11 6.00
CA ARG A 77 -24.30 10.42 5.43
C ARG A 77 -23.82 11.57 6.31
N LEU A 78 -24.00 11.45 7.62
CA LEU A 78 -23.53 12.43 8.59
C LEU A 78 -22.00 12.57 8.56
N LEU A 79 -21.30 11.44 8.46
CA LEU A 79 -19.85 11.37 8.38
C LEU A 79 -19.30 11.57 6.95
N GLY A 80 -20.15 11.86 5.95
CA GLY A 80 -19.88 11.64 4.53
C GLY A 80 -18.48 12.02 4.04
N ASN A 81 -18.02 13.23 4.34
CA ASN A 81 -16.70 13.72 3.90
C ASN A 81 -15.53 12.95 4.56
N PHE A 82 -15.75 12.46 5.78
CA PHE A 82 -14.80 11.71 6.59
C PHE A 82 -14.84 10.20 6.31
N MET A 83 -15.83 9.66 5.60
CA MET A 83 -15.81 8.25 5.19
C MET A 83 -14.58 7.93 4.32
N ASN A 84 -14.13 8.90 3.51
CA ASN A 84 -12.96 8.76 2.66
C ASN A 84 -11.63 8.70 3.43
N SER A 85 -11.58 9.20 4.67
CA SER A 85 -10.37 9.20 5.50
C SER A 85 -10.17 7.90 6.28
N GLY A 86 -10.99 6.87 6.03
CA GLY A 86 -10.83 5.55 6.64
C GLY A 86 -11.50 5.46 8.00
N VAL A 87 -12.83 5.57 7.99
CA VAL A 87 -13.67 5.48 9.20
C VAL A 87 -14.54 4.25 9.10
N VAL A 88 -14.71 3.55 10.21
CA VAL A 88 -15.59 2.38 10.29
C VAL A 88 -16.60 2.58 11.39
N ILE A 89 -17.87 2.32 11.06
CA ILE A 89 -18.98 2.39 11.99
C ILE A 89 -19.21 0.99 12.58
N ARG A 90 -19.22 0.91 13.91
CA ARG A 90 -19.48 -0.31 14.69
C ARG A 90 -20.71 -0.08 15.56
N TRP A 91 -21.70 -0.94 15.43
CA TRP A 91 -22.90 -0.87 16.27
C TRP A 91 -22.64 -1.58 17.59
N VAL A 92 -22.95 -0.90 18.70
CA VAL A 92 -22.94 -1.51 20.04
C VAL A 92 -24.34 -1.98 20.35
N ASN A 93 -25.32 -1.07 20.25
CA ASN A 93 -26.75 -1.29 20.51
C ASN A 93 -27.60 -0.54 19.47
N ASP A 94 -28.92 -0.68 19.51
CA ASP A 94 -29.85 0.02 18.60
C ASP A 94 -29.85 1.55 18.75
N THR A 95 -29.30 2.08 19.84
CA THR A 95 -29.23 3.52 20.15
C THR A 95 -27.80 4.05 20.29
N VAL A 96 -26.80 3.16 20.15
CA VAL A 96 -25.39 3.50 20.34
C VAL A 96 -24.53 2.85 19.27
N ALA A 97 -23.75 3.68 18.58
CA ALA A 97 -22.77 3.26 17.60
C ALA A 97 -21.42 3.95 17.88
N LEU A 98 -20.35 3.33 17.40
CA LEU A 98 -18.99 3.84 17.47
C LEU A 98 -18.53 4.17 16.06
N ALA A 99 -17.93 5.33 15.88
CA ALA A 99 -17.13 5.65 14.71
C ALA A 99 -15.65 5.53 15.08
N VAL A 100 -14.99 4.56 14.48
CA VAL A 100 -13.56 4.27 14.68
C VAL A 100 -12.79 4.89 13.54
N PHE A 101 -11.93 5.85 13.88
CA PHE A 101 -11.13 6.60 12.92
C PHE A 101 -9.72 6.01 12.79
N GLN A 102 -9.13 6.18 11.60
CA GLN A 102 -7.74 5.80 11.37
C GLN A 102 -6.74 6.65 12.16
N THR A 103 -7.08 7.92 12.45
CA THR A 103 -6.24 8.84 13.23
C THR A 103 -7.09 9.66 14.21
N PRO A 104 -6.54 10.02 15.39
CA PRO A 104 -7.27 10.82 16.38
C PRO A 104 -7.51 12.25 15.89
N SER A 105 -6.62 12.82 15.07
CA SER A 105 -6.83 14.14 14.46
C SER A 105 -8.11 14.20 13.63
N THR A 106 -8.37 13.17 12.83
CA THR A 106 -9.63 13.07 12.07
C THR A 106 -10.84 12.98 12.99
N ALA A 107 -10.75 12.20 14.09
CA ALA A 107 -11.83 12.10 15.06
C ALA A 107 -12.16 13.47 15.70
N LEU A 108 -11.14 14.25 16.06
CA LEU A 108 -11.31 15.60 16.59
C LEU A 108 -11.88 16.57 15.55
N GLU A 109 -11.44 16.49 14.29
CA GLU A 109 -12.01 17.28 13.20
C GLU A 109 -13.50 16.99 13.03
N VAL A 110 -13.90 15.72 13.05
CA VAL A 110 -15.30 15.31 12.96
C VAL A 110 -16.10 15.87 14.13
N LEU A 111 -15.59 15.76 15.36
CA LEU A 111 -16.27 16.28 16.54
C LEU A 111 -16.53 17.80 16.44
N ASN A 112 -15.62 18.54 15.84
CA ASN A 112 -15.75 20.00 15.68
C ASN A 112 -16.61 20.43 14.48
N HIS A 113 -16.60 19.66 13.39
CA HIS A 113 -17.26 20.04 12.13
C HIS A 113 -18.65 19.42 11.95
N VAL A 114 -18.87 18.23 12.50
CA VAL A 114 -20.12 17.50 12.31
C VAL A 114 -21.13 17.91 13.36
N ARG A 115 -22.22 18.52 12.90
CA ARG A 115 -23.40 18.76 13.73
C ARG A 115 -24.39 17.63 13.52
N CYS A 116 -24.53 16.80 14.55
CA CYS A 116 -25.56 15.77 14.62
C CYS A 116 -26.69 16.16 15.57
N PRO A 117 -27.91 15.66 15.35
CA PRO A 117 -29.04 15.87 16.27
C PRO A 117 -28.95 15.04 17.55
N PHE A 118 -27.91 14.22 17.69
CA PHE A 118 -27.70 13.27 18.78
C PHE A 118 -26.31 13.47 19.41
N THR A 119 -26.02 12.78 20.50
CA THR A 119 -24.79 12.98 21.28
C THR A 119 -23.59 12.37 20.55
N LEU A 120 -22.64 13.22 20.14
CA LEU A 120 -21.34 12.81 19.62
C LEU A 120 -20.26 13.19 20.62
N ARG A 121 -19.55 12.19 21.17
CA ARG A 121 -18.48 12.40 22.14
C ARG A 121 -17.29 11.51 21.87
N GLN A 122 -16.11 11.90 22.34
CA GLN A 122 -14.94 11.01 22.33
C GLN A 122 -15.14 9.89 23.35
N LEU A 123 -14.64 8.70 23.04
CA LEU A 123 -14.70 7.55 23.95
C LEU A 123 -13.72 7.77 25.12
N ASP A 124 -14.26 7.95 26.32
CA ASP A 124 -13.48 8.11 27.55
C ASP A 124 -13.03 6.74 28.07
N GLU A 125 -11.78 6.64 28.54
CA GLU A 125 -11.14 5.43 29.08
C GLU A 125 -11.88 4.84 30.30
N ASN A 126 -12.66 5.67 30.99
CA ASN A 126 -13.44 5.28 32.17
C ASN A 126 -14.91 4.95 31.85
N ASP A 127 -15.34 5.00 30.58
CA ASP A 127 -16.73 4.73 30.23
C ASP A 127 -17.04 3.23 30.41
N THR A 128 -18.16 2.92 31.05
CA THR A 128 -18.68 1.55 31.19
C THR A 128 -18.80 0.85 29.83
N LEU A 129 -19.05 1.61 28.76
CA LEU A 129 -19.12 1.11 27.39
C LEU A 129 -17.82 0.44 26.95
N LEU A 130 -16.66 0.93 27.37
CA LEU A 130 -15.37 0.32 27.01
C LEU A 130 -15.21 -1.10 27.55
N SER A 131 -15.78 -1.40 28.71
CA SER A 131 -15.69 -2.74 29.28
C SER A 131 -16.57 -3.75 28.52
N SER A 132 -17.63 -3.27 27.87
CA SER A 132 -18.55 -4.08 27.05
C SER A 132 -18.02 -4.26 25.62
N ILE A 133 -17.29 -3.27 25.09
CA ILE A 133 -16.79 -3.28 23.72
C ILE A 133 -15.54 -4.17 23.62
N PRO A 134 -15.51 -5.15 22.70
CA PRO A 134 -14.33 -5.98 22.55
C PRO A 134 -13.20 -5.17 21.91
N GLN A 135 -11.97 -5.33 22.41
CA GLN A 135 -10.78 -4.61 21.93
C GLN A 135 -10.56 -4.70 20.41
N ARG A 136 -11.04 -5.78 19.77
CA ARG A 136 -11.02 -5.97 18.32
C ARG A 136 -11.76 -4.88 17.54
N ASP A 137 -12.80 -4.30 18.12
CA ASP A 137 -13.65 -3.30 17.47
C ASP A 137 -13.06 -1.89 17.61
N LEU A 138 -12.13 -1.70 18.55
CA LEU A 138 -11.39 -0.46 18.74
C LEU A 138 -10.15 -0.36 17.84
N VAL A 139 -9.80 -1.43 17.12
CA VAL A 139 -8.64 -1.45 16.22
C VAL A 139 -8.91 -0.52 15.03
N PRO A 140 -8.04 0.47 14.76
CA PRO A 140 -8.17 1.33 13.61
C PRO A 140 -8.28 0.53 12.31
N PRO A 141 -9.21 0.90 11.41
CA PRO A 141 -9.47 0.12 10.21
C PRO A 141 -8.29 0.16 9.24
N LYS A 142 -7.61 -0.98 9.05
CA LYS A 142 -6.51 -1.06 8.09
C LYS A 142 -7.05 -0.91 6.67
N GLN A 143 -6.50 0.04 5.91
CA GLN A 143 -6.77 0.11 4.47
C GLN A 143 -6.31 -1.20 3.81
N ARG A 144 -7.19 -1.80 3.01
CA ARG A 144 -6.80 -2.96 2.21
C ARG A 144 -5.66 -2.51 1.28
N PRO A 145 -4.52 -3.22 1.24
CA PRO A 145 -3.45 -2.87 0.32
C PRO A 145 -4.01 -2.80 -1.09
N LYS A 146 -3.58 -1.80 -1.88
CA LYS A 146 -4.01 -1.62 -3.27
C LYS A 146 -3.47 -2.79 -4.11
N THR A 147 -4.16 -3.93 -4.09
CA THR A 147 -3.83 -5.07 -4.94
C THR A 147 -4.39 -4.83 -6.33
N SER A 148 -3.54 -4.77 -7.35
CA SER A 148 -4.03 -4.68 -8.71
C SER A 148 -4.80 -5.96 -9.06
N ALA A 149 -5.93 -5.83 -9.79
CA ALA A 149 -6.72 -6.98 -10.24
C ALA A 149 -5.85 -7.97 -11.05
N ARG A 150 -4.90 -7.45 -11.83
CA ARG A 150 -3.94 -8.25 -12.60
C ARG A 150 -3.03 -9.09 -11.71
N THR A 151 -2.51 -8.51 -10.63
CA THR A 151 -1.66 -9.22 -9.66
C THR A 151 -2.48 -10.32 -8.97
N ALA A 152 -3.68 -10.00 -8.51
CA ALA A 152 -4.57 -10.97 -7.89
C ALA A 152 -4.91 -12.13 -8.86
N GLN A 153 -5.31 -11.82 -10.09
CA GLN A 153 -5.57 -12.81 -11.13
C GLN A 153 -4.36 -13.71 -11.39
N ARG A 154 -3.15 -13.13 -11.44
CA ARG A 154 -1.91 -13.90 -11.64
C ARG A 154 -1.66 -14.86 -10.49
N LEU A 155 -1.81 -14.40 -9.25
CA LEU A 155 -1.61 -15.22 -8.05
C LEU A 155 -2.61 -16.37 -8.00
N ILE A 156 -3.89 -16.09 -8.25
CA ILE A 156 -4.95 -17.10 -8.29
C ILE A 156 -4.66 -18.13 -9.38
N ALA A 157 -4.33 -17.68 -10.59
CA ALA A 157 -4.03 -18.58 -11.70
C ALA A 157 -2.79 -19.44 -11.45
N GLN A 158 -1.73 -18.86 -10.88
CA GLN A 158 -0.54 -19.60 -10.46
C GLN A 158 -0.87 -20.67 -9.41
N GLY A 159 -1.68 -20.34 -8.40
CA GLY A 159 -2.11 -21.28 -7.37
C GLY A 159 -3.02 -22.38 -7.91
N MET A 160 -3.82 -22.09 -8.93
CA MET A 160 -4.72 -23.06 -9.59
C MET A 160 -4.05 -23.82 -10.76
N GLY A 161 -2.77 -23.55 -11.06
CA GLY A 161 -2.09 -24.13 -12.23
C GLY A 161 -2.65 -23.68 -13.59
N LEU A 162 -3.47 -22.62 -13.60
CA LEU A 162 -4.09 -22.06 -14.79
C LEU A 162 -3.14 -21.06 -15.46
N LYS A 163 -3.07 -21.09 -16.79
CA LYS A 163 -2.44 -20.02 -17.55
C LYS A 163 -3.49 -18.96 -17.83
N LEU A 164 -3.31 -17.75 -17.30
CA LEU A 164 -4.17 -16.63 -17.68
C LEU A 164 -4.08 -16.41 -19.21
N PRO A 165 -5.20 -16.11 -19.89
CA PRO A 165 -5.20 -15.77 -21.32
C PRO A 165 -4.32 -14.55 -21.62
N HIS A 166 -4.06 -13.69 -20.64
CA HIS A 166 -3.14 -12.56 -20.74
C HIS A 166 -1.64 -12.92 -20.65
N SER A 167 -1.28 -14.20 -20.45
CA SER A 167 0.12 -14.63 -20.43
C SER A 167 0.66 -15.01 -21.81
N THR A 168 -0.18 -15.19 -22.84
CA THR A 168 0.28 -15.71 -24.14
C THR A 168 0.08 -14.79 -25.33
N THR A 169 -0.71 -13.71 -25.29
CA THR A 169 -0.74 -12.74 -26.39
C THR A 169 -1.51 -11.48 -25.98
N SER A 170 -0.92 -10.31 -26.27
CA SER A 170 -1.61 -9.01 -26.30
C SER A 170 -2.06 -8.37 -24.97
N PHE A 171 -1.16 -8.25 -23.98
CA PHE A 171 -1.23 -7.11 -23.07
C PHE A 171 0.07 -6.30 -23.17
N GLY A 172 -0.04 -5.12 -23.78
CA GLY A 172 0.96 -4.06 -23.68
C GLY A 172 2.22 -4.20 -24.51
N SER A 173 2.24 -4.83 -25.70
CA SER A 173 3.46 -4.78 -26.53
C SER A 173 3.86 -3.33 -26.87
N LYS A 174 2.87 -2.45 -27.06
CA LYS A 174 3.07 -1.01 -27.27
C LYS A 174 3.59 -0.32 -26.01
N GLU A 175 3.00 -0.62 -24.85
CA GLU A 175 3.39 -0.02 -23.56
C GLU A 175 4.79 -0.49 -23.12
N LEU A 176 5.10 -1.79 -23.28
CA LEU A 176 6.42 -2.35 -23.01
C LEU A 176 7.48 -1.84 -23.99
N ARG A 177 7.14 -1.68 -25.28
CA ARG A 177 8.04 -1.05 -26.26
C ARG A 177 8.31 0.40 -25.88
N LYS A 178 7.28 1.14 -25.46
CA LYS A 178 7.41 2.52 -25.00
C LYS A 178 8.31 2.61 -23.76
N GLN A 179 8.10 1.73 -22.78
CA GLN A 179 8.95 1.67 -21.59
C GLN A 179 10.41 1.31 -21.94
N GLU A 180 10.63 0.40 -22.88
CA GLU A 180 11.97 0.04 -23.34
C GLU A 180 12.63 1.16 -24.16
N GLU A 181 11.86 1.90 -24.96
CA GLU A 181 12.31 3.06 -25.72
C GLU A 181 12.65 4.24 -24.80
N ASP A 182 11.81 4.52 -23.80
CA ASP A 182 12.09 5.51 -22.76
C ASP A 182 13.35 5.13 -21.96
N ARG A 183 13.52 3.84 -21.64
CA ARG A 183 14.73 3.32 -20.99
C ARG A 183 15.97 3.50 -21.86
N ARG A 184 15.88 3.18 -23.16
CA ARG A 184 16.99 3.36 -24.12
C ARG A 184 17.31 4.83 -24.31
N ASN A 185 16.31 5.69 -24.48
CA ASN A 185 16.48 7.12 -24.64
C ASN A 185 17.16 7.75 -23.42
N ARG A 186 16.87 7.30 -22.19
CA ARG A 186 17.59 7.75 -20.98
C ARG A 186 19.08 7.38 -20.98
N ILE A 187 19.41 6.20 -21.51
CA ILE A 187 20.81 5.73 -21.59
C ILE A 187 21.55 6.53 -22.66
N VAL A 188 20.94 6.66 -23.84
CA VAL A 188 21.51 7.40 -24.97
C VAL A 188 21.65 8.88 -24.64
N SER A 189 20.66 9.50 -23.99
CA SER A 189 20.75 10.91 -23.59
C SER A 189 21.87 11.14 -22.57
N ARG A 190 22.04 10.24 -21.60
CA ARG A 190 23.15 10.29 -20.64
C ARG A 190 24.51 10.12 -21.31
N GLN A 191 24.59 9.24 -22.31
CA GLN A 191 25.81 9.03 -23.08
C GLN A 191 26.12 10.24 -23.96
N LYS A 192 25.13 10.77 -24.67
CA LYS A 192 25.26 11.99 -25.46
C LYS A 192 25.71 13.18 -24.61
N LEU A 193 25.07 13.42 -23.45
CA LEU A 193 25.49 14.45 -22.49
C LEU A 193 26.94 14.28 -22.02
N ARG A 194 27.43 13.04 -21.93
CA ARG A 194 28.83 12.76 -21.60
C ARG A 194 29.72 13.12 -22.78
N ASP A 195 29.42 12.66 -23.98
CA ASP A 195 30.25 12.89 -25.17
C ASP A 195 30.29 14.40 -25.54
N GLU A 196 29.20 15.13 -25.34
CA GLU A 196 29.09 16.58 -25.56
C GLU A 196 29.85 17.39 -24.49
N ALA A 197 30.05 16.82 -23.29
CA ALA A 197 30.87 17.41 -22.23
C ALA A 197 32.38 17.16 -22.41
N TRP A 198 32.77 16.25 -23.31
CA TRP A 198 34.16 15.85 -23.56
C TRP A 198 34.53 15.91 -25.06
N GLY A 199 33.91 16.83 -25.81
CA GLY A 199 34.00 16.92 -27.28
C GLY A 199 35.42 16.81 -27.85
N ASP A 200 35.54 16.18 -29.02
CA ASP A 200 36.78 15.88 -29.73
C ASP A 200 37.78 17.05 -29.70
N ASP A 201 38.87 16.88 -28.94
CA ASP A 201 40.11 17.62 -29.15
C ASP A 201 40.66 17.17 -30.51
N ASP A 202 40.39 17.96 -31.54
CA ASP A 202 40.91 17.80 -32.90
C ASP A 202 42.35 18.38 -32.92
N PRO A 203 43.42 17.58 -33.02
CA PRO A 203 44.75 18.14 -33.25
C PRO A 203 44.91 18.40 -34.75
N SER A 204 45.16 19.67 -35.06
CA SER A 204 45.48 20.22 -36.38
C SER A 204 46.70 19.59 -37.06
#